data_AF-A0A3B9GR71-F1
#
_entry.id   AF-A0A3B9GR71-F1
#
_cell.length_a   1.000
_cell.length_b   1.000
_cell.length_c   1.000
_cell.angle_alpha   90.00
_cell.angle_beta   90.00
_cell.angle_gamma   90.00
#
_symmetry.space_group_name_H-M   'P 1'
#
loop_
_entity.id
_entity.type
_entity.pdbx_description
1 polymer ?
#
loop_
_entity_poly.entity_id
_entity_poly.type
_entity_poly.pdbx_seq_one_letter_code
_entity_poly.pdbx_strand_id
1 'polypeptide(L)'
;VTIPNSVTSIGNFAFESCSGLTSVTIPESVTSIGGYAFEGCTGLTSITIPNSVTSIGEAAFSYCKGLTSVTIPSSVTSVGEEAFRSCSNLTSIVVDKDNTYYDSRDNSNAIIQTSSNTLISGCKNTVIPSSVTSIGNKAFYNCSGLTSITIPESVTSIGNNAFYNCSGLTSITIPESVTSIGESAFQGCSSLTSVTCQAKNVPSTGTYVFSNVPKNTATLYVPEESVNAYKSANEWKDFGTILPIVEPVSIQGDANGNGEVEIGDVTSVLTLMATPDATGYNNKAADANGNGEIEIGDVTTILTIMAGGE
;
A
#
# COMPACT_ATOMS: atom_id res chain seq x y z
N VAL A 1 -26.82 -15.76 16.36
CA VAL A 1 -26.84 -17.25 16.47
C VAL A 1 -25.97 -17.68 17.63
N THR A 2 -26.38 -18.68 18.41
CA THR A 2 -25.55 -19.27 19.47
C THR A 2 -25.28 -20.72 19.10
N ILE A 3 -24.00 -21.07 18.89
CA ILE A 3 -23.60 -22.43 18.54
C ILE A 3 -23.56 -23.28 19.83
N PRO A 4 -24.19 -24.47 19.87
CA PRO A 4 -24.18 -25.32 21.06
C PRO A 4 -22.78 -25.84 21.43
N ASN A 5 -22.51 -26.02 22.73
CA ASN A 5 -21.24 -26.56 23.26
C ASN A 5 -20.92 -28.00 22.83
N SER A 6 -21.84 -28.70 22.16
CA SER A 6 -21.57 -30.02 21.56
C SER A 6 -20.87 -29.92 20.20
N VAL A 7 -20.78 -28.72 19.62
CA VAL A 7 -20.16 -28.51 18.31
C VAL A 7 -18.65 -28.36 18.47
N THR A 8 -17.90 -29.20 17.75
CA THR A 8 -16.42 -29.21 17.81
C THR A 8 -15.76 -28.53 16.62
N SER A 9 -16.50 -28.25 15.55
CA SER A 9 -16.00 -27.60 14.34
C SER A 9 -17.11 -26.89 13.61
N ILE A 10 -16.82 -25.74 12.99
CA ILE A 10 -17.70 -25.10 12.02
C ILE A 10 -17.28 -25.58 10.64
N GLY A 11 -18.15 -26.31 9.96
CA GLY A 11 -17.83 -26.90 8.65
C GLY A 11 -17.68 -25.87 7.54
N ASN A 12 -17.17 -26.32 6.39
CA ASN A 12 -17.10 -25.47 5.21
C ASN A 12 -18.50 -24.97 4.82
N PHE A 13 -18.58 -23.71 4.38
CA PHE A 13 -19.83 -23.05 3.93
C PHE A 13 -20.97 -23.00 4.97
N ALA A 14 -20.73 -23.29 6.27
CA ALA A 14 -21.79 -23.49 7.26
C ALA A 14 -22.77 -22.30 7.44
N PHE A 15 -22.26 -21.08 7.31
CA PHE A 15 -23.01 -19.82 7.34
C PHE A 15 -22.77 -18.99 6.08
N GLU A 16 -22.38 -19.61 4.97
CA GLU A 16 -22.17 -18.91 3.71
C GLU A 16 -23.40 -18.08 3.33
N SER A 17 -23.15 -16.83 2.90
CA SER A 17 -24.14 -15.87 2.44
C SER A 17 -25.28 -15.59 3.44
N CYS A 18 -25.09 -15.87 4.73
CA CYS A 18 -26.03 -15.51 5.78
C CYS A 18 -26.01 -14.00 6.06
N SER A 19 -26.46 -13.19 5.11
CA SER A 19 -26.44 -11.73 5.18
C SER A 19 -27.21 -11.13 6.37
N GLY A 20 -28.21 -11.84 6.89
CA GLY A 20 -28.94 -11.46 8.11
C GLY A 20 -28.23 -11.82 9.43
N LEU A 21 -27.11 -12.54 9.39
CA LEU A 21 -26.34 -12.90 10.57
C LEU A 21 -25.56 -11.69 11.08
N THR A 22 -26.06 -11.05 12.13
CA THR A 22 -25.40 -9.88 12.74
C THR A 22 -24.41 -10.25 13.85
N SER A 23 -24.61 -11.40 14.48
CA SER A 23 -23.75 -11.91 15.56
C SER A 23 -23.78 -13.43 15.64
N VAL A 24 -22.64 -14.01 16.00
CA VAL A 24 -22.49 -15.44 16.29
C VAL A 24 -21.68 -15.63 17.57
N THR A 25 -22.15 -16.50 18.46
CA THR A 25 -21.40 -16.94 19.63
C THR A 25 -20.83 -18.32 19.32
N ILE A 26 -19.50 -18.42 19.25
CA ILE A 26 -18.74 -19.65 19.03
C ILE A 26 -18.26 -20.16 20.40
N PRO A 27 -18.62 -21.39 20.82
CA PRO A 27 -18.19 -21.93 22.11
C PRO A 27 -16.74 -22.44 22.08
N GLU A 28 -16.11 -22.53 23.26
CA GLU A 28 -14.76 -23.08 23.47
C GLU A 28 -14.61 -24.58 23.11
N SER A 29 -15.71 -25.25 22.75
CA SER A 29 -15.65 -26.61 22.20
C SER A 29 -15.18 -26.63 20.73
N VAL A 30 -15.28 -25.52 20.01
CA VAL A 30 -14.94 -25.43 18.59
C VAL A 30 -13.43 -25.30 18.40
N THR A 31 -12.83 -26.23 17.68
CA THR A 31 -11.39 -26.25 17.42
C THR A 31 -11.01 -25.76 16.02
N SER A 32 -11.97 -25.65 15.10
CA SER A 32 -11.71 -25.20 13.73
C SER A 32 -12.88 -24.48 13.08
N ILE A 33 -12.55 -23.52 12.21
CA ILE A 33 -13.48 -22.82 11.32
C ILE A 33 -13.12 -23.21 9.88
N GLY A 34 -14.06 -23.86 9.18
CA GLY A 34 -13.87 -24.36 7.82
C GLY A 34 -13.73 -23.26 6.77
N GLY A 35 -13.34 -23.66 5.57
CA GLY A 35 -13.25 -22.76 4.42
C GLY A 35 -14.62 -22.21 4.05
N TYR A 36 -14.68 -20.91 3.71
CA TYR A 36 -15.91 -20.20 3.35
C TYR A 36 -17.00 -20.23 4.44
N ALA A 37 -16.68 -20.62 5.68
CA ALA A 37 -17.66 -20.90 6.73
C ALA A 37 -18.60 -19.72 7.04
N PHE A 38 -18.13 -18.48 6.94
CA PHE A 38 -18.89 -17.25 7.11
C PHE A 38 -18.79 -16.34 5.88
N GLU A 39 -18.39 -16.88 4.72
CA GLU A 39 -18.27 -16.07 3.51
C GLU A 39 -19.59 -15.33 3.24
N GLY A 40 -19.54 -14.05 2.88
CA GLY A 40 -20.73 -13.28 2.51
C GLY A 40 -21.68 -12.98 3.66
N CYS A 41 -21.30 -13.21 4.93
CA CYS A 41 -22.03 -12.72 6.09
C CYS A 41 -21.92 -11.20 6.22
N THR A 42 -22.59 -10.45 5.33
CA THR A 42 -22.46 -9.00 5.22
C THR A 42 -23.00 -8.22 6.42
N GLY A 43 -23.93 -8.80 7.19
CA GLY A 43 -24.45 -8.21 8.43
C GLY A 43 -23.55 -8.40 9.66
N LEU A 44 -22.54 -9.28 9.59
CA LEU A 44 -21.68 -9.60 10.73
C LEU A 44 -20.70 -8.46 10.96
N THR A 45 -20.86 -7.74 12.07
CA THR A 45 -20.06 -6.53 12.36
C THR A 45 -18.82 -6.79 13.23
N SER A 46 -18.87 -7.87 14.01
CA SER A 46 -17.81 -8.33 14.90
C SER A 46 -17.91 -9.85 15.05
N ILE A 47 -16.78 -10.48 15.38
CA ILE A 47 -16.73 -11.89 15.73
C ILE A 47 -15.69 -12.13 16.82
N THR A 48 -16.05 -12.96 17.80
CA THR A 48 -15.12 -13.49 18.79
C THR A 48 -14.74 -14.91 18.40
N ILE A 49 -13.47 -15.12 18.06
CA ILE A 49 -12.89 -16.43 17.80
C ILE A 49 -12.32 -16.95 19.13
N PRO A 50 -12.83 -18.07 19.69
CA PRO A 50 -12.41 -18.55 21.00
C PRO A 50 -10.98 -19.11 20.97
N ASN A 51 -10.33 -19.15 22.14
CA ASN A 51 -8.95 -19.65 22.29
C ASN A 51 -8.83 -21.16 22.06
N SER A 52 -9.93 -21.89 21.87
CA SER A 52 -9.93 -23.27 21.42
C SER A 52 -9.65 -23.45 19.92
N VAL A 53 -9.84 -22.42 19.09
CA VAL A 53 -9.71 -22.53 17.62
C VAL A 53 -8.25 -22.55 17.19
N THR A 54 -7.83 -23.63 16.53
CA THR A 54 -6.46 -23.78 16.03
C THR A 54 -6.32 -23.42 14.56
N SER A 55 -7.41 -23.41 13.79
CA SER A 55 -7.38 -23.11 12.35
C SER A 55 -8.59 -22.31 11.85
N ILE A 56 -8.28 -21.35 10.98
CA ILE A 56 -9.23 -20.56 10.20
C ILE A 56 -9.03 -20.93 8.73
N GLY A 57 -10.07 -21.46 8.07
CA GLY A 57 -10.01 -21.94 6.70
C GLY A 57 -9.87 -20.85 5.64
N GLU A 58 -9.60 -21.29 4.40
CA GLU A 58 -9.59 -20.43 3.22
C GLU A 58 -10.88 -19.63 3.10
N ALA A 59 -10.77 -18.33 2.85
CA ALA A 59 -11.91 -17.44 2.65
C ALA A 59 -12.99 -17.48 3.75
N ALA A 60 -12.65 -17.94 4.98
CA ALA A 60 -13.63 -18.19 6.04
C ALA A 60 -14.52 -16.97 6.36
N PHE A 61 -14.01 -15.75 6.26
CA PHE A 61 -14.73 -14.49 6.44
C PHE A 61 -14.70 -13.61 5.18
N SER A 62 -14.46 -14.19 4.00
CA SER A 62 -14.47 -13.45 2.74
C SER A 62 -15.82 -12.74 2.56
N TYR A 63 -15.83 -11.54 2.00
CA TYR A 63 -17.03 -10.72 1.80
C TYR A 63 -17.87 -10.41 3.06
N CYS A 64 -17.33 -10.56 4.27
CA CYS A 64 -17.93 -10.03 5.50
C CYS A 64 -17.84 -8.49 5.53
N LYS A 65 -18.59 -7.81 4.66
CA LYS A 65 -18.51 -6.36 4.45
C LYS A 65 -18.88 -5.53 5.68
N GLY A 66 -19.63 -6.10 6.63
CA GLY A 66 -19.96 -5.47 7.91
C GLY A 66 -18.84 -5.53 8.93
N LEU A 67 -17.88 -6.46 8.78
CA LEU A 67 -16.88 -6.77 9.79
C LEU A 67 -15.91 -5.59 9.93
N THR A 68 -15.80 -5.06 11.15
CA THR A 68 -15.00 -3.85 11.43
C THR A 68 -13.65 -4.16 12.07
N SER A 69 -13.60 -5.23 12.87
CA SER A 69 -12.41 -5.69 13.57
C SER A 69 -12.45 -7.21 13.76
N VAL A 70 -11.26 -7.80 13.90
CA VAL A 70 -11.08 -9.22 14.26
C VAL A 70 -9.86 -9.38 15.17
N THR A 71 -9.96 -10.31 16.12
CA THR A 71 -8.83 -10.76 16.94
C THR A 71 -8.51 -12.22 16.61
N ILE A 72 -7.26 -12.49 16.25
CA ILE A 72 -6.74 -13.84 16.05
C ILE A 72 -6.20 -14.36 17.40
N PRO A 73 -6.78 -15.43 17.98
CA PRO A 73 -6.40 -15.92 19.30
C PRO A 73 -5.02 -16.59 19.30
N SER A 74 -4.46 -16.79 20.50
CA SER A 74 -3.09 -17.31 20.70
C SER A 74 -2.89 -18.75 20.20
N SER A 75 -3.97 -19.51 20.11
CA SER A 75 -3.99 -20.92 19.67
C SER A 75 -4.05 -21.12 18.16
N VAL A 76 -4.35 -20.07 17.38
CA VAL A 76 -4.43 -20.21 15.91
C VAL A 76 -3.04 -20.43 15.35
N THR A 77 -2.85 -21.59 14.73
CA THR A 77 -1.60 -21.98 14.06
C THR A 77 -1.70 -21.92 12.54
N SER A 78 -2.90 -21.70 11.99
CA SER A 78 -3.16 -21.64 10.56
C SER A 78 -4.29 -20.66 10.21
N VAL A 79 -3.99 -19.71 9.34
CA VAL A 79 -4.96 -18.82 8.68
C VAL A 79 -4.91 -19.08 7.18
N GLY A 80 -6.03 -19.51 6.59
CA GLY A 80 -6.13 -19.80 5.17
C GLY A 80 -6.03 -18.55 4.30
N GLU A 81 -5.66 -18.75 3.02
CA GLU A 81 -5.65 -17.66 2.05
C GLU A 81 -7.03 -16.99 1.95
N GLU A 82 -7.04 -15.70 1.64
CA GLU A 82 -8.28 -14.92 1.46
C GLU A 82 -9.23 -14.88 2.67
N ALA A 83 -8.80 -15.32 3.87
CA ALA A 83 -9.67 -15.42 5.04
C ALA A 83 -10.50 -14.15 5.31
N PHE A 84 -9.94 -12.96 5.01
CA PHE A 84 -10.61 -11.66 5.16
C PHE A 84 -10.75 -10.88 3.84
N ARG A 85 -10.72 -11.56 2.69
CA ARG A 85 -10.88 -10.95 1.37
C ARG A 85 -12.17 -10.13 1.30
N SER A 86 -12.12 -8.97 0.64
CA SER A 86 -13.30 -8.11 0.43
C SER A 86 -14.06 -7.70 1.70
N CYS A 87 -13.42 -7.74 2.88
CA CYS A 87 -13.96 -7.15 4.11
C CYS A 87 -13.77 -5.62 4.10
N SER A 88 -14.57 -4.91 3.31
CA SER A 88 -14.36 -3.48 3.00
C SER A 88 -14.41 -2.52 4.20
N ASN A 89 -15.07 -2.91 5.30
CA ASN A 89 -15.14 -2.11 6.53
C ASN A 89 -14.12 -2.54 7.59
N LEU A 90 -13.28 -3.55 7.30
CA LEU A 90 -12.27 -4.02 8.24
C LEU A 90 -11.19 -2.95 8.39
N THR A 91 -11.02 -2.47 9.61
CA THR A 91 -10.09 -1.39 9.94
C THR A 91 -9.07 -1.80 11.00
N SER A 92 -9.30 -2.92 11.69
CA SER A 92 -8.38 -3.43 12.69
C SER A 92 -8.29 -4.95 12.65
N ILE A 93 -7.06 -5.44 12.59
CA ILE A 93 -6.73 -6.85 12.80
C ILE A 93 -5.73 -6.88 13.93
N VAL A 94 -6.06 -7.61 14.99
CA VAL A 94 -5.18 -7.81 16.15
C VAL A 94 -4.88 -9.29 16.26
N VAL A 95 -3.62 -9.63 16.48
CA VAL A 95 -3.23 -10.98 16.89
C VAL A 95 -2.92 -10.95 18.37
N ASP A 96 -3.41 -11.95 19.11
CA ASP A 96 -3.09 -12.11 20.53
C ASP A 96 -1.57 -12.17 20.72
N LYS A 97 -1.06 -11.42 21.71
CA LYS A 97 0.38 -11.31 21.99
C LYS A 97 1.06 -12.64 22.32
N ASP A 98 0.29 -13.65 22.74
CA ASP A 98 0.79 -14.97 23.09
C ASP A 98 0.74 -15.94 21.89
N ASN A 99 0.26 -15.50 20.71
CA ASN A 99 0.35 -16.30 19.48
C ASN A 99 1.81 -16.39 19.02
N THR A 100 2.29 -17.61 18.78
CA THR A 100 3.69 -17.86 18.36
C THR A 100 3.87 -18.03 16.85
N TYR A 101 2.78 -18.10 16.08
CA TYR A 101 2.78 -18.31 14.63
C TYR A 101 2.57 -17.00 13.86
N TYR A 102 1.75 -16.14 14.44
CA TYR A 102 1.36 -14.86 13.87
C TYR A 102 1.52 -13.75 14.90
N ASP A 103 1.69 -12.53 14.41
CA ASP A 103 1.64 -11.33 15.22
C ASP A 103 1.00 -10.16 14.46
N SER A 104 0.69 -9.10 15.19
CA SER A 104 0.27 -7.81 14.65
C SER A 104 1.12 -6.70 15.29
N ARG A 105 2.46 -6.88 15.24
CA ARG A 105 3.43 -5.96 15.86
C ARG A 105 3.27 -4.53 15.37
N ASP A 106 3.76 -3.57 16.15
CA ASP A 106 3.77 -2.14 15.82
C ASP A 106 2.40 -1.55 15.43
N ASN A 107 1.32 -2.12 16.00
CA ASN A 107 -0.07 -1.76 15.67
C ASN A 107 -0.37 -1.86 14.17
N SER A 108 0.18 -2.89 13.51
CA SER A 108 0.15 -3.01 12.05
C SER A 108 -1.24 -3.15 11.44
N ASN A 109 -2.27 -3.52 12.22
CA ASN A 109 -3.60 -3.91 11.71
C ASN A 109 -3.54 -5.00 10.64
N ALA A 110 -2.61 -5.95 10.80
CA ALA A 110 -2.37 -7.04 9.87
C ALA A 110 -2.00 -8.34 10.59
N ILE A 111 -2.12 -9.45 9.87
CA ILE A 111 -1.59 -10.76 10.26
C ILE A 111 -0.22 -10.90 9.62
N ILE A 112 0.81 -10.98 10.43
CA ILE A 112 2.20 -11.19 10.02
C ILE A 112 2.61 -12.58 10.48
N GLN A 113 3.09 -13.41 9.56
CA GLN A 113 3.66 -14.71 9.90
C GLN A 113 5.04 -14.51 10.53
N THR A 114 5.20 -14.92 11.79
CA THR A 114 6.39 -14.59 12.60
C THR A 114 7.65 -15.28 12.07
N SER A 115 7.57 -16.53 11.60
CA SER A 115 8.72 -17.30 11.14
C SER A 115 9.36 -16.76 9.85
N SER A 116 8.58 -16.07 9.01
CA SER A 116 8.99 -15.59 7.69
C SER A 116 8.98 -14.06 7.57
N ASN A 117 8.58 -13.33 8.62
CA ASN A 117 8.32 -11.88 8.59
C ASN A 117 7.48 -11.45 7.36
N THR A 118 6.51 -12.29 7.00
CA THR A 118 5.65 -12.05 5.84
C THR A 118 4.28 -11.54 6.28
N LEU A 119 3.85 -10.40 5.74
CA LEU A 119 2.48 -9.91 5.93
C LEU A 119 1.55 -10.73 5.04
N ILE A 120 0.64 -11.51 5.63
CA ILE A 120 -0.23 -12.45 4.89
C ILE A 120 -1.67 -11.98 4.75
N SER A 121 -2.12 -11.03 5.59
CA SER A 121 -3.44 -10.42 5.47
C SER A 121 -3.44 -9.04 6.13
N GLY A 122 -3.89 -8.03 5.40
CA GLY A 122 -4.05 -6.66 5.90
C GLY A 122 -5.45 -6.11 5.62
N CYS A 123 -5.71 -4.96 6.23
CA CYS A 123 -6.95 -4.20 6.09
C CYS A 123 -6.68 -2.74 5.69
N LYS A 124 -7.74 -1.90 5.66
CA LYS A 124 -7.65 -0.50 5.21
C LYS A 124 -6.62 0.36 5.97
N ASN A 125 -6.46 0.15 7.27
CA ASN A 125 -5.57 0.95 8.12
C ASN A 125 -4.24 0.25 8.40
N THR A 126 -3.82 -0.64 7.50
CA THR A 126 -2.57 -1.38 7.68
C THR A 126 -1.38 -0.44 7.63
N VAL A 127 -0.52 -0.56 8.64
CA VAL A 127 0.82 0.02 8.64
C VAL A 127 1.78 -1.15 8.58
N ILE A 128 2.60 -1.24 7.53
CA ILE A 128 3.56 -2.34 7.37
C ILE A 128 4.77 -2.06 8.28
N PRO A 129 5.07 -2.91 9.28
CA PRO A 129 6.23 -2.72 10.14
C PRO A 129 7.54 -2.76 9.34
N SER A 130 8.54 -1.97 9.76
CA SER A 130 9.87 -1.90 9.12
C SER A 130 10.70 -3.19 9.25
N SER A 131 10.21 -4.19 9.99
CA SER A 131 10.82 -5.52 10.05
C SER A 131 10.22 -6.51 9.04
N VAL A 132 9.11 -6.17 8.38
CA VAL A 132 8.45 -7.06 7.39
C VAL A 132 9.33 -7.15 6.15
N THR A 133 9.64 -8.37 5.72
CA THR A 133 10.54 -8.62 4.59
C THR A 133 9.82 -8.95 3.30
N SER A 134 8.54 -9.34 3.39
CA SER A 134 7.75 -9.73 2.22
C SER A 134 6.27 -9.43 2.41
N ILE A 135 5.61 -9.05 1.32
CA ILE A 135 4.15 -8.97 1.25
C ILE A 135 3.66 -10.26 0.59
N GLY A 136 2.89 -11.06 1.33
CA GLY A 136 2.44 -12.37 0.91
C GLY A 136 1.42 -12.34 -0.23
N ASN A 137 1.17 -13.51 -0.81
CA ASN A 137 0.14 -13.68 -1.81
C ASN A 137 -1.21 -13.22 -1.26
N LYS A 138 -1.96 -12.45 -2.06
CA LYS A 138 -3.33 -12.01 -1.73
C LYS A 138 -3.46 -11.22 -0.40
N ALA A 139 -2.37 -10.67 0.12
CA ALA A 139 -2.36 -10.02 1.44
C ALA A 139 -3.38 -8.88 1.59
N PHE A 140 -3.64 -8.13 0.51
CA PHE A 140 -4.64 -7.06 0.43
C PHE A 140 -5.67 -7.34 -0.67
N TYR A 141 -5.96 -8.60 -0.97
CA TYR A 141 -6.84 -8.97 -2.08
C TYR A 141 -8.25 -8.36 -1.93
N ASN A 142 -8.68 -7.62 -2.96
CA ASN A 142 -9.90 -6.83 -3.00
C ASN A 142 -10.04 -5.86 -1.79
N CYS A 143 -8.95 -5.32 -1.26
CA CYS A 143 -8.99 -4.31 -0.19
C CYS A 143 -9.35 -2.93 -0.76
N SER A 144 -10.58 -2.77 -1.27
CA SER A 144 -11.02 -1.55 -1.95
C SER A 144 -11.04 -0.29 -1.07
N GLY A 145 -11.01 -0.46 0.26
CA GLY A 145 -10.90 0.64 1.21
C GLY A 145 -9.48 1.21 1.37
N LEU A 146 -8.45 0.48 0.93
CA LEU A 146 -7.05 0.91 1.01
C LEU A 146 -6.78 2.01 -0.02
N THR A 147 -6.53 3.23 0.45
CA THR A 147 -6.29 4.41 -0.41
C THR A 147 -4.82 4.73 -0.62
N SER A 148 -4.00 4.39 0.37
CA SER A 148 -2.55 4.61 0.38
C SER A 148 -1.91 3.55 1.26
N ILE A 149 -0.71 3.12 0.91
CA ILE A 149 0.11 2.25 1.74
C ILE A 149 1.60 2.55 1.49
N THR A 150 2.38 2.58 2.56
CA THR A 150 3.83 2.73 2.48
C THR A 150 4.45 1.35 2.63
N ILE A 151 5.24 0.93 1.63
CA ILE A 151 6.01 -0.30 1.68
C ILE A 151 7.41 0.06 2.22
N PRO A 152 7.88 -0.53 3.34
CA PRO A 152 9.17 -0.18 3.94
C PRO A 152 10.34 -0.81 3.17
N GLU A 153 11.53 -0.19 3.28
CA GLU A 153 12.80 -0.63 2.67
C GLU A 153 13.26 -2.04 3.06
N SER A 154 12.64 -2.66 4.07
CA SER A 154 12.90 -4.04 4.44
C SER A 154 12.25 -5.04 3.48
N VAL A 155 11.24 -4.63 2.71
CA VAL A 155 10.47 -5.52 1.83
C VAL A 155 11.27 -5.79 0.56
N THR A 156 11.54 -7.07 0.29
CA THR A 156 12.30 -7.50 -0.91
C THR A 156 11.41 -8.09 -2.00
N SER A 157 10.18 -8.49 -1.66
CA SER A 157 9.26 -9.15 -2.58
C SER A 157 7.78 -8.84 -2.29
N ILE A 158 7.01 -8.75 -3.37
CA ILE A 158 5.56 -8.56 -3.36
C ILE A 158 4.93 -9.78 -4.05
N GLY A 159 4.07 -10.51 -3.33
CA GLY A 159 3.49 -11.77 -3.80
C GLY A 159 2.43 -11.62 -4.89
N ASN A 160 1.98 -12.78 -5.41
CA ASN A 160 0.93 -12.85 -6.41
C ASN A 160 -0.37 -12.25 -5.86
N ASN A 161 -1.03 -11.42 -6.68
CA ASN A 161 -2.29 -10.77 -6.33
C ASN A 161 -2.26 -9.96 -5.02
N ALA A 162 -1.08 -9.57 -4.51
CA ALA A 162 -0.92 -8.95 -3.19
C ALA A 162 -1.85 -7.74 -2.98
N PHE A 163 -2.00 -6.87 -3.99
CA PHE A 163 -2.88 -5.71 -4.02
C PHE A 163 -3.97 -5.82 -5.10
N TYR A 164 -4.31 -7.03 -5.52
CA TYR A 164 -5.32 -7.26 -6.55
C TYR A 164 -6.63 -6.56 -6.21
N ASN A 165 -7.17 -5.77 -7.14
CA ASN A 165 -8.40 -4.98 -6.98
C ASN A 165 -8.43 -4.11 -5.71
N CYS A 166 -7.28 -3.57 -5.28
CA CYS A 166 -7.24 -2.44 -4.36
C CYS A 166 -7.70 -1.17 -5.11
N SER A 167 -8.97 -1.13 -5.51
CA SER A 167 -9.52 -0.10 -6.41
C SER A 167 -9.55 1.30 -5.80
N GLY A 168 -9.35 1.44 -4.49
CA GLY A 168 -9.22 2.72 -3.80
C GLY A 168 -7.80 3.29 -3.81
N LEU A 169 -6.78 2.49 -4.15
CA LEU A 169 -5.38 2.88 -4.08
C LEU A 169 -5.06 3.91 -5.16
N THR A 170 -4.65 5.12 -4.75
CA THR A 170 -4.39 6.24 -5.67
C THR A 170 -2.91 6.41 -6.01
N SER A 171 -2.03 6.01 -5.11
CA SER A 171 -0.58 6.01 -5.32
C SER A 171 0.09 4.86 -4.57
N ILE A 172 1.21 4.40 -5.09
CA ILE A 172 2.06 3.41 -4.41
C ILE A 172 3.54 3.76 -4.57
N THR A 173 4.29 3.59 -3.48
CA THR A 173 5.76 3.66 -3.50
C THR A 173 6.33 2.27 -3.27
N ILE A 174 7.08 1.79 -4.24
CA ILE A 174 7.82 0.53 -4.23
C ILE A 174 9.28 0.89 -3.89
N PRO A 175 9.81 0.45 -2.74
CA PRO A 175 11.15 0.84 -2.27
C PRO A 175 12.27 0.23 -3.11
N GLU A 176 13.50 0.74 -2.95
CA GLU A 176 14.67 0.30 -3.72
C GLU A 176 14.96 -1.20 -3.52
N SER A 177 14.65 -1.72 -2.33
CA SER A 177 14.85 -3.10 -1.91
C SER A 177 14.01 -4.14 -2.66
N VAL A 178 12.91 -3.75 -3.32
CA VAL A 178 12.01 -4.71 -3.99
C VAL A 178 12.66 -5.24 -5.26
N THR A 179 12.89 -6.55 -5.29
CA THR A 179 13.53 -7.23 -6.41
C THR A 179 12.54 -8.03 -7.26
N SER A 180 11.38 -8.40 -6.69
CA SER A 180 10.36 -9.19 -7.39
C SER A 180 8.92 -8.78 -7.04
N ILE A 181 8.07 -8.77 -8.06
CA ILE A 181 6.65 -8.46 -7.99
C ILE A 181 5.87 -9.59 -8.68
N GLY A 182 4.99 -10.25 -7.94
CA GLY A 182 4.24 -11.42 -8.39
C GLY A 182 3.19 -11.12 -9.46
N GLU A 183 2.65 -12.19 -10.05
CA GLU A 183 1.57 -12.12 -11.02
C GLU A 183 0.38 -11.32 -10.49
N SER A 184 -0.17 -10.44 -11.31
CA SER A 184 -1.37 -9.64 -11.01
C SER A 184 -1.29 -8.84 -9.70
N ALA A 185 -0.09 -8.56 -9.18
CA ALA A 185 0.09 -7.96 -7.86
C ALA A 185 -0.68 -6.65 -7.68
N PHE A 186 -0.76 -5.80 -8.70
CA PHE A 186 -1.49 -4.53 -8.69
C PHE A 186 -2.64 -4.52 -9.72
N GLN A 187 -3.06 -5.68 -10.23
CA GLN A 187 -4.13 -5.74 -11.22
C GLN A 187 -5.42 -5.16 -10.64
N GLY A 188 -6.10 -4.30 -11.38
CA GLY A 188 -7.38 -3.70 -10.97
C GLY A 188 -7.27 -2.61 -9.92
N CYS A 189 -6.06 -2.10 -9.64
CA CYS A 189 -5.87 -0.85 -8.91
C CYS A 189 -6.28 0.36 -9.78
N SER A 190 -7.58 0.45 -10.07
CA SER A 190 -8.15 1.33 -11.10
C SER A 190 -8.06 2.82 -10.79
N SER A 191 -7.80 3.19 -9.53
CA SER A 191 -7.67 4.59 -9.11
C SER A 191 -6.23 5.09 -9.07
N LEU A 192 -5.24 4.26 -9.41
CA LEU A 192 -3.84 4.66 -9.41
C LEU A 192 -3.61 5.82 -10.39
N THR A 193 -3.15 6.95 -9.88
CA THR A 193 -2.71 8.11 -10.65
C THR A 193 -1.19 8.18 -10.74
N SER A 194 -0.49 7.52 -9.81
CA SER A 194 0.97 7.46 -9.81
C SER A 194 1.51 6.17 -9.21
N VAL A 195 2.65 5.74 -9.74
CA VAL A 195 3.49 4.65 -9.19
C VAL A 195 4.89 5.21 -9.05
N THR A 196 5.46 5.17 -7.85
CA THR A 196 6.88 5.48 -7.63
C THR A 196 7.60 4.17 -7.38
N CYS A 197 8.61 3.85 -8.19
CA CYS A 197 9.43 2.66 -7.98
C CYS A 197 10.89 3.09 -7.85
N GLN A 198 11.43 2.98 -6.64
CA GLN A 198 12.78 3.45 -6.28
C GLN A 198 13.89 2.46 -6.67
N ALA A 199 13.52 1.25 -7.13
CA ALA A 199 14.49 0.24 -7.53
C ALA A 199 15.29 0.66 -8.77
N LYS A 200 16.61 0.77 -8.63
CA LYS A 200 17.53 1.08 -9.75
C LYS A 200 17.55 -0.04 -10.79
N ASN A 201 17.59 -1.29 -10.31
CA ASN A 201 17.40 -2.44 -11.17
C ASN A 201 15.90 -2.70 -11.31
N VAL A 202 15.41 -2.80 -12.55
CA VAL A 202 13.99 -3.07 -12.79
C VAL A 202 13.58 -4.37 -12.10
N PRO A 203 12.60 -4.36 -11.17
CA PRO A 203 12.18 -5.56 -10.47
C PRO A 203 11.65 -6.62 -11.45
N SER A 204 11.93 -7.90 -11.18
CA SER A 204 11.35 -8.98 -11.96
C SER A 204 9.84 -9.05 -11.73
N THR A 205 9.05 -9.04 -12.79
CA THR A 205 7.58 -9.04 -12.71
C THR A 205 6.98 -10.36 -13.18
N GLY A 206 5.91 -10.80 -12.52
CA GLY A 206 4.98 -11.78 -13.09
C GLY A 206 4.17 -11.17 -14.24
N THR A 207 3.18 -11.91 -14.73
CA THR A 207 2.24 -11.43 -15.77
C THR A 207 1.19 -10.50 -15.18
N TYR A 208 0.67 -9.57 -15.98
CA TYR A 208 -0.51 -8.77 -15.66
C TYR A 208 -0.41 -7.90 -14.40
N VAL A 209 0.81 -7.57 -13.94
CA VAL A 209 1.06 -6.84 -12.70
C VAL A 209 0.24 -5.57 -12.61
N PHE A 210 0.17 -4.81 -13.71
CA PHE A 210 -0.59 -3.56 -13.81
C PHE A 210 -1.76 -3.64 -14.81
N SER A 211 -2.35 -4.82 -15.01
CA SER A 211 -3.57 -4.95 -15.80
C SER A 211 -4.72 -4.17 -15.16
N ASN A 212 -5.58 -3.52 -15.95
CA ASN A 212 -6.70 -2.69 -15.48
C ASN A 212 -6.28 -1.52 -14.55
N VAL A 213 -5.02 -1.09 -14.64
CA VAL A 213 -4.53 0.20 -14.12
C VAL A 213 -4.62 1.22 -15.25
N PRO A 214 -4.93 2.51 -14.98
CA PRO A 214 -5.02 3.54 -16.01
C PRO A 214 -3.61 3.99 -16.48
N LYS A 215 -2.81 3.06 -17.02
CA LYS A 215 -1.39 3.24 -17.40
C LYS A 215 -1.16 4.42 -18.36
N ASN A 216 -2.16 4.77 -19.18
CA ASN A 216 -2.07 5.90 -20.12
C ASN A 216 -2.14 7.27 -19.44
N THR A 217 -2.73 7.36 -18.24
CA THR A 217 -2.88 8.62 -17.48
C THR A 217 -2.09 8.61 -16.17
N ALA A 218 -1.75 7.44 -15.66
CA ALA A 218 -0.90 7.31 -14.49
C ALA A 218 0.55 7.64 -14.83
N THR A 219 1.24 8.32 -13.91
CA THR A 219 2.67 8.61 -14.04
C THR A 219 3.51 7.58 -13.29
N LEU A 220 4.50 7.01 -13.95
CA LEU A 220 5.52 6.18 -13.33
C LEU A 220 6.77 7.03 -13.02
N TYR A 221 7.14 7.13 -11.76
CA TYR A 221 8.38 7.77 -11.29
C TYR A 221 9.42 6.70 -10.97
N VAL A 222 10.62 6.80 -11.55
CA VAL A 222 11.75 5.86 -11.37
C VAL A 222 13.08 6.60 -11.23
N PRO A 223 14.15 6.02 -10.67
CA PRO A 223 15.46 6.69 -10.61
C PRO A 223 15.89 7.20 -11.99
N GLU A 224 16.48 8.40 -12.04
CA GLU A 224 16.84 9.07 -13.29
C GLU A 224 17.71 8.19 -14.19
N GLU A 225 18.70 7.53 -13.59
CA GLU A 225 19.62 6.61 -14.26
C GLU A 225 18.92 5.36 -14.84
N SER A 226 17.72 5.05 -14.35
CA SER A 226 16.98 3.83 -14.67
C SER A 226 15.83 4.04 -15.66
N VAL A 227 15.50 5.30 -16.00
CA VAL A 227 14.35 5.64 -16.87
C VAL A 227 14.33 4.82 -18.17
N ASN A 228 15.47 4.68 -18.84
CA ASN A 228 15.57 3.93 -20.10
C ASN A 228 15.37 2.41 -19.92
N ALA A 229 15.81 1.86 -18.79
CA ALA A 229 15.58 0.45 -18.46
C ALA A 229 14.09 0.17 -18.25
N TYR A 230 13.39 1.02 -17.50
CA TYR A 230 11.94 0.91 -17.29
C TYR A 230 11.13 1.08 -18.58
N LYS A 231 11.53 2.02 -19.46
CA LYS A 231 10.92 2.18 -20.80
C LYS A 231 11.04 0.95 -21.70
N SER A 232 11.98 0.05 -21.41
CA SER A 232 12.21 -1.17 -22.20
C SER A 232 11.63 -2.43 -21.54
N ALA A 233 11.32 -2.37 -20.25
CA ALA A 233 10.91 -3.54 -19.47
C ALA A 233 9.43 -3.86 -19.64
N ASN A 234 9.10 -5.15 -19.68
CA ASN A 234 7.71 -5.62 -19.70
C ASN A 234 6.96 -5.18 -18.45
N GLU A 235 5.63 -5.03 -18.56
CA GLU A 235 4.73 -4.42 -17.56
C GLU A 235 4.96 -2.91 -17.32
N TRP A 236 6.22 -2.45 -17.27
CA TRP A 236 6.58 -1.05 -16.98
C TRP A 236 6.50 -0.13 -18.21
N LYS A 237 6.92 -0.61 -19.39
CA LYS A 237 6.92 0.18 -20.63
C LYS A 237 5.54 0.65 -21.09
N ASP A 238 4.49 0.04 -20.54
CA ASP A 238 3.10 0.34 -20.91
C ASP A 238 2.56 1.60 -20.21
N PHE A 239 3.30 2.18 -19.26
CA PHE A 239 2.97 3.48 -18.68
C PHE A 239 3.22 4.59 -19.71
N GLY A 240 2.19 5.39 -20.01
CA GLY A 240 2.24 6.45 -21.01
C GLY A 240 3.20 7.58 -20.64
N THR A 241 3.46 7.77 -19.34
CA THR A 241 4.38 8.77 -18.81
C THR A 241 5.35 8.11 -17.81
N ILE A 242 6.64 8.14 -18.12
CA ILE A 242 7.72 7.66 -17.25
C ILE A 242 8.71 8.81 -17.02
N LEU A 243 8.81 9.28 -15.77
CA LEU A 243 9.61 10.43 -15.35
C LEU A 243 10.67 10.02 -14.31
N PRO A 244 11.80 10.76 -14.22
CA PRO A 244 12.72 10.60 -13.11
C PRO A 244 12.02 10.94 -11.78
N ILE A 245 12.38 10.24 -10.71
CA ILE A 245 12.12 10.69 -9.34
C ILE A 245 12.94 11.97 -9.15
N VAL A 246 12.23 13.07 -8.93
CA VAL A 246 12.87 14.33 -8.55
C VAL A 246 12.94 14.31 -7.03
N GLU A 247 14.12 14.04 -6.49
CA GLU A 247 14.35 14.25 -5.06
C GLU A 247 14.09 15.74 -4.77
N PRO A 248 13.37 16.08 -3.69
CA PRO A 248 13.24 17.47 -3.30
C PRO A 248 14.65 18.02 -3.09
N VAL A 249 15.05 18.98 -3.91
CA VAL A 249 16.32 19.69 -3.74
C VAL A 249 16.30 20.29 -2.34
N SER A 250 17.16 19.77 -1.45
CA SER A 250 17.31 20.36 -0.13
C SER A 250 18.00 21.71 -0.30
N ILE A 251 17.24 22.78 -0.19
CA ILE A 251 17.78 24.13 -0.01
C ILE A 251 18.21 24.20 1.45
N GLN A 252 19.50 24.01 1.73
CA GLN A 252 20.01 24.39 3.05
C GLN A 252 20.04 25.92 3.06
N GLY A 253 19.28 26.55 3.96
CA GLY A 253 19.45 27.99 4.20
C GLY A 253 20.90 28.28 4.61
N ASP A 254 21.30 29.56 4.59
CA ASP A 254 22.64 30.01 4.95
C ASP A 254 23.01 29.65 6.41
N ALA A 255 23.40 28.39 6.61
CA ALA A 255 23.69 27.80 7.91
C ALA A 255 25.07 28.23 8.43
N ASN A 256 25.91 28.80 7.56
CA ASN A 256 27.26 29.23 7.87
C ASN A 256 27.38 30.76 8.03
N GLY A 257 26.32 31.51 7.72
CA GLY A 257 26.21 32.96 7.87
C GLY A 257 27.03 33.76 6.85
N ASN A 258 27.38 33.17 5.71
CA ASN A 258 28.20 33.81 4.68
C ASN A 258 27.39 34.58 3.62
N GLY A 259 26.06 34.53 3.68
CA GLY A 259 25.15 35.13 2.71
C GLY A 259 24.86 34.28 1.47
N GLU A 260 25.36 33.05 1.39
CA GLU A 260 25.16 32.12 0.27
C GLU A 260 24.26 30.95 0.68
N VAL A 261 23.41 30.51 -0.25
CA VAL A 261 22.52 29.35 -0.08
C VAL A 261 23.08 28.20 -0.91
N GLU A 262 23.51 27.11 -0.27
CA GLU A 262 23.98 25.92 -0.98
C GLU A 262 22.78 25.12 -1.52
N ILE A 263 22.69 25.01 -2.85
CA ILE A 263 21.72 24.18 -3.55
C ILE A 263 22.40 22.84 -3.87
N GLY A 264 21.92 21.75 -3.26
CA GLY A 264 22.58 20.43 -3.29
C GLY A 264 22.67 19.72 -4.64
N ASP A 265 21.88 20.11 -5.66
CA ASP A 265 22.01 19.62 -7.03
C ASP A 265 21.48 20.66 -8.05
N VAL A 266 22.40 21.31 -8.76
CA VAL A 266 22.11 22.37 -9.76
C VAL A 266 21.53 21.77 -11.07
N THR A 267 21.73 20.47 -11.30
CA THR A 267 21.40 19.79 -12.57
C THR A 267 19.89 19.52 -12.68
N SER A 268 19.23 19.16 -11.57
CA SER A 268 17.79 18.88 -11.55
C SER A 268 16.92 20.12 -11.74
N VAL A 269 17.43 21.31 -11.37
CA VAL A 269 16.73 22.60 -11.52
C VAL A 269 16.70 23.07 -12.98
N LEU A 270 17.75 22.78 -13.76
CA LEU A 270 17.84 23.19 -15.17
C LEU A 270 16.73 22.56 -16.04
N THR A 271 16.26 21.38 -15.66
CA THR A 271 15.18 20.65 -16.35
C THR A 271 13.81 21.29 -16.14
N LEU A 272 13.57 21.97 -15.01
CA LEU A 272 12.33 22.69 -14.74
C LEU A 272 12.16 23.94 -15.63
N MET A 273 13.28 24.53 -16.05
CA MET A 273 13.31 25.74 -16.91
C MET A 273 13.21 25.43 -18.41
N ALA A 274 13.19 24.16 -18.82
CA ALA A 274 13.32 23.73 -20.21
C ALA A 274 12.00 23.35 -20.92
N THR A 275 10.83 23.81 -20.44
CA THR A 275 9.56 23.60 -21.17
C THR A 275 9.35 24.70 -22.25
N PRO A 276 9.01 24.35 -23.51
CA PRO A 276 8.95 25.31 -24.62
C PRO A 276 7.82 26.34 -24.59
N ASP A 277 6.92 26.28 -23.60
CA ASP A 277 5.70 27.12 -23.55
C ASP A 277 5.81 28.33 -22.60
N ALA A 278 7.01 28.63 -22.09
CA ALA A 278 7.29 29.82 -21.29
C ALA A 278 7.38 31.12 -22.13
N THR A 279 6.70 31.20 -23.28
CA THR A 279 6.72 32.41 -24.13
C THR A 279 5.75 33.51 -23.66
N GLY A 280 4.99 33.26 -22.59
CA GLY A 280 4.10 34.25 -21.95
C GLY A 280 4.50 34.69 -20.53
N TYR A 281 5.36 33.93 -19.84
CA TYR A 281 5.96 34.34 -18.58
C TYR A 281 7.40 34.74 -18.88
N ASN A 282 7.62 36.05 -18.96
CA ASN A 282 8.96 36.63 -19.06
C ASN A 282 9.95 35.80 -18.24
N ASN A 283 11.09 35.46 -18.84
CA ASN A 283 12.32 34.96 -18.17
C ASN A 283 12.90 35.97 -17.14
N LYS A 284 12.05 36.79 -16.52
CA LYS A 284 12.32 37.78 -15.47
C LYS A 284 11.78 37.37 -14.11
N ALA A 285 11.19 36.19 -13.96
CA ALA A 285 10.66 35.74 -12.67
C ALA A 285 11.76 35.27 -11.70
N ALA A 286 13.00 35.76 -11.81
CA ALA A 286 14.06 35.38 -10.89
C ALA A 286 15.25 36.35 -10.78
N ASP A 287 15.47 37.25 -11.74
CA ASP A 287 16.53 38.26 -11.68
C ASP A 287 15.92 39.64 -11.95
N ALA A 288 15.47 40.31 -10.88
CA ALA A 288 14.78 41.60 -11.02
C ALA A 288 15.76 42.76 -11.27
N ASN A 289 17.06 42.56 -11.02
CA ASN A 289 18.09 43.59 -11.14
C ASN A 289 18.92 43.48 -12.44
N GLY A 290 18.76 42.38 -13.19
CA GLY A 290 19.35 42.14 -14.50
C GLY A 290 20.83 41.78 -14.46
N ASN A 291 21.34 41.26 -13.32
CA ASN A 291 22.74 40.92 -13.13
C ASN A 291 23.10 39.47 -13.52
N GLY A 292 22.09 38.62 -13.79
CA GLY A 292 22.24 37.21 -14.14
C GLY A 292 22.21 36.24 -12.96
N GLU A 293 21.93 36.70 -11.74
CA GLU A 293 21.84 35.90 -10.51
C GLU A 293 20.45 36.06 -9.83
N ILE A 294 20.05 35.08 -9.00
CA ILE A 294 18.75 35.08 -8.29
C ILE A 294 19.02 35.31 -6.80
N GLU A 295 18.67 36.49 -6.27
CA GLU A 295 18.93 36.86 -4.88
C GLU A 295 17.67 36.73 -3.98
N ILE A 296 17.85 36.60 -2.66
CA ILE A 296 16.73 36.44 -1.69
C ILE A 296 15.72 37.61 -1.76
N GLY A 297 16.19 38.82 -2.12
CA GLY A 297 15.32 39.98 -2.36
C GLY A 297 14.38 39.80 -3.56
N ASP A 298 14.81 39.08 -4.59
CA ASP A 298 14.02 38.79 -5.79
C ASP A 298 12.93 37.76 -5.48
N VAL A 299 13.26 36.73 -4.69
CA VAL A 299 12.31 35.69 -4.24
C VAL A 299 11.20 36.27 -3.36
N THR A 300 11.52 37.21 -2.47
CA THR A 300 10.53 37.89 -1.61
C THR A 300 9.56 38.74 -2.44
N THR A 301 10.08 39.38 -3.50
CA THR A 301 9.31 40.19 -4.44
C THR A 301 8.37 39.31 -5.28
N ILE A 302 8.82 38.14 -5.71
CA ILE A 302 8.01 37.14 -6.43
C ILE A 302 6.87 36.61 -5.55
N LEU A 303 7.14 36.28 -4.28
CA LEU A 303 6.10 35.85 -3.35
C LEU A 303 5.02 36.92 -3.12
N THR A 304 5.43 38.19 -3.07
CA THR A 304 4.51 39.33 -2.87
C THR A 304 3.61 39.54 -4.10
N ILE A 305 4.17 39.40 -5.32
CA ILE A 305 3.43 39.49 -6.58
C ILE A 305 2.45 38.31 -6.73
N MET A 306 2.83 37.10 -6.33
CA MET A 306 1.98 35.91 -6.41
C MET A 306 0.85 35.89 -5.36
N ALA A 307 0.94 36.68 -4.29
CA ALA A 307 -0.10 36.79 -3.26
C ALA A 307 -1.21 37.81 -3.58
N GLY A 308 -1.14 38.52 -4.72
CA GLY A 308 -2.22 39.37 -5.22
C GLY A 308 -2.36 40.74 -4.53
N GLY A 309 -1.26 41.47 -4.31
CA GLY A 309 -1.28 42.88 -3.93
C GLY A 309 -0.91 43.79 -5.11
N GLU A 310 -1.74 44.81 -5.35
CA GLU A 310 -1.44 45.98 -6.22
C GLU A 310 -0.12 46.67 -5.84
#